data_AF-A0A1S3KAG5-F1
#
_entry.id   AF-A0A1S3KAG5-F1
#
_cell.length_a   1.000
_cell.length_b   1.000
_cell.length_c   1.000
_cell.angle_alpha   90.00
_cell.angle_beta   90.00
_cell.angle_gamma   90.00
#
_symmetry.space_group_name_H-M   'P 1'
#
loop_
_entity.id
_entity.type
_entity.pdbx_description
1 polymer ?
#
loop_
_entity_poly.entity_id
_entity_poly.type
_entity_poly.pdbx_seq_one_letter_code
_entity_poly.pdbx_strand_id
1 'polypeptide(L)'
;MMTTMDYSVTIILCFLLCFGKVHCYDGRLEERDVQMAEKSNENHILKTVSQCFHVRGNPFVTLYCGSNHMIKINRAFHGMHHQNISRCNFLPGDCMDGDLSPYYDWSNCLGAEHCVKSVKQSWLRECGNYSKYLQIDYQCVKNEEVFDICEKSNTYVTEGYIKSPNYPSFYPIHRDCECNISVSGKSRMLVSFYDLLLEMNGKKCADWLMIYDDDYKDLNCGEIMTGMKNVSWQGPQIRLHFHTDVNNTRRQSFSYNTQRNLKGFWVYFNAEPKDEVLVKCGPTKPKKLQSYTPNPIPKGGVVIAGTASTLPRGWSFTLLLMMTVLY
;
A
#
# COMPACT_ATOMS: atom_id res chain seq x y z
N MET A 1 -55.23 13.20 18.26
CA MET A 1 -54.42 14.37 17.84
C MET A 1 -52.97 14.06 18.20
N MET A 2 -52.08 14.21 17.20
CA MET A 2 -50.64 14.54 17.24
C MET A 2 -50.11 15.06 18.61
N THR A 3 -48.87 14.86 19.07
CA THR A 3 -47.57 14.58 18.44
C THR A 3 -46.49 14.40 19.54
N THR A 4 -45.48 13.57 19.25
CA THR A 4 -44.04 13.62 19.59
C THR A 4 -43.54 14.32 20.87
N MET A 5 -42.83 13.57 21.71
CA MET A 5 -41.95 14.05 22.79
C MET A 5 -40.50 14.11 22.29
N ASP A 6 -39.95 15.32 22.19
CA ASP A 6 -38.52 15.58 22.01
C ASP A 6 -37.85 15.81 23.36
N TYR A 7 -36.80 15.02 23.64
CA TYR A 7 -35.84 15.29 24.71
C TYR A 7 -34.69 16.11 24.15
N SER A 8 -34.59 17.36 24.61
CA SER A 8 -33.41 18.21 24.41
C SER A 8 -33.20 19.04 25.67
N VAL A 9 -31.94 19.45 25.87
CA VAL A 9 -31.43 20.33 26.93
C VAL A 9 -30.77 19.61 28.10
N THR A 10 -29.52 19.20 27.90
CA THR A 10 -28.44 19.53 28.85
C THR A 10 -27.13 19.58 28.07
N ILE A 11 -26.60 20.78 27.86
CA ILE A 11 -25.18 21.18 27.87
C ILE A 11 -25.21 22.69 27.59
N ILE A 12 -25.58 23.43 28.64
CA ILE A 12 -25.21 24.84 28.80
C ILE A 12 -23.93 24.79 29.62
N LEU A 13 -22.85 25.38 29.10
CA LEU A 13 -21.79 26.13 29.80
C LEU A 13 -20.47 26.00 29.02
N CYS A 14 -20.28 26.85 28.00
CA CYS A 14 -18.96 27.47 27.74
C CYS A 14 -19.09 28.65 26.77
N PHE A 15 -20.02 29.57 27.03
CA PHE A 15 -20.06 30.87 26.35
C PHE A 15 -19.96 31.93 27.42
N LEU A 16 -18.75 32.44 27.65
CA LEU A 16 -18.50 33.81 28.08
C LEU A 16 -17.00 34.08 28.01
N LEU A 17 -16.65 34.97 27.07
CA LEU A 17 -15.51 35.89 27.01
C LEU A 17 -14.77 35.85 25.66
N CYS A 18 -15.38 36.48 24.65
CA CYS A 18 -14.66 37.04 23.50
C CYS A 18 -15.38 38.33 23.05
N PHE A 19 -15.04 39.46 23.68
CA PHE A 19 -15.33 40.79 23.15
C PHE A 19 -14.09 41.27 22.38
N GLY A 20 -14.21 41.37 21.05
CA GLY A 20 -13.18 41.96 20.19
C GLY A 20 -13.10 41.30 18.81
N LYS A 21 -13.51 42.03 17.77
CA LYS A 21 -13.55 41.61 16.36
C LYS A 21 -12.20 41.08 15.85
N VAL A 22 -12.06 39.76 15.69
CA VAL A 22 -11.36 39.05 14.59
C VAL A 22 -11.97 37.64 14.55
N HIS A 23 -12.49 37.22 13.39
CA HIS A 23 -13.00 35.85 13.19
C HIS A 23 -11.86 34.85 13.36
N CYS A 24 -11.80 34.20 14.53
CA CYS A 24 -11.10 32.92 14.68
C CYS A 24 -12.00 31.85 14.06
N TYR A 25 -11.57 31.26 12.94
CA TYR A 25 -12.14 29.99 12.47
C TYR A 25 -11.74 28.93 13.51
N ASP A 26 -12.65 28.65 14.43
CA ASP A 26 -12.62 27.44 15.26
C ASP A 26 -12.91 26.25 14.33
N GLY A 27 -12.01 25.28 14.29
CA GLY A 27 -12.04 24.13 13.38
C GLY A 27 -13.12 23.10 13.71
N ARG A 28 -14.35 23.54 13.97
CA ARG A 28 -15.54 22.68 13.97
C ARG A 28 -16.17 22.71 12.58
N LEU A 29 -16.21 21.55 11.94
CA LEU A 29 -17.03 21.33 10.75
C LEU A 29 -18.46 21.82 11.05
N GLU A 30 -18.97 22.77 10.27
CA GLU A 30 -20.38 23.16 10.40
C GLU A 30 -21.27 22.02 9.88
N GLU A 31 -22.42 21.81 10.50
CA GLU A 31 -23.44 20.83 10.10
C GLU A 31 -23.85 20.95 8.61
N ARG A 32 -23.67 22.16 8.03
CA ARG A 32 -23.90 22.45 6.61
C ARG A 32 -22.82 21.89 5.68
N ASP A 33 -21.58 21.80 6.13
CA ASP A 33 -20.48 21.19 5.35
C ASP A 33 -20.64 19.66 5.29
N VAL A 34 -21.25 19.06 6.32
CA VAL A 34 -21.64 17.64 6.35
C VAL A 34 -22.84 17.39 5.41
N GLN A 35 -23.84 18.28 5.41
CA GLN A 35 -25.04 18.12 4.57
C GLN A 35 -24.81 18.39 3.07
N MET A 36 -23.81 19.19 2.69
CA MET A 36 -23.42 19.33 1.28
C MET A 36 -22.73 18.07 0.73
N ALA A 37 -22.14 17.23 1.58
CA ALA A 37 -21.55 15.96 1.18
C ALA A 37 -22.58 14.82 1.00
N GLU A 38 -23.80 14.97 1.51
CA GLU A 38 -24.83 13.92 1.51
C GLU A 38 -25.82 14.00 0.32
N LYS A 39 -25.64 14.95 -0.61
CA LYS A 39 -26.67 15.24 -1.64
C LYS A 39 -26.30 15.14 -3.12
N SER A 40 -25.22 14.44 -3.47
CA SER A 40 -25.00 14.03 -4.87
C SER A 40 -24.58 12.58 -4.99
N ASN A 41 -25.35 11.84 -5.79
CA ASN A 41 -25.02 10.51 -6.25
C ASN A 41 -23.99 10.63 -7.39
N GLU A 42 -22.72 10.84 -7.06
CA GLU A 42 -21.62 10.79 -8.02
C GLU A 42 -20.47 9.96 -7.44
N ASN A 43 -20.27 8.76 -7.97
CA ASN A 43 -19.07 7.98 -7.68
C ASN A 43 -17.85 8.83 -8.09
N HIS A 44 -16.87 8.98 -7.18
CA HIS A 44 -15.63 9.76 -7.37
C HIS A 44 -15.62 11.26 -7.02
N ILE A 45 -16.45 11.74 -6.08
CA ILE A 45 -16.36 13.13 -5.58
C ILE A 45 -14.92 13.44 -5.11
N LEU A 46 -14.29 14.41 -5.78
CA LEU A 46 -13.03 14.99 -5.33
C LEU A 46 -13.32 15.83 -4.08
N LYS A 47 -12.68 15.46 -2.97
CA LYS A 47 -12.73 16.21 -1.71
C LYS A 47 -11.47 17.06 -1.60
N THR A 48 -11.64 18.25 -1.03
CA THR A 48 -10.54 19.17 -0.74
C THR A 48 -10.54 19.50 0.75
N VAL A 49 -9.38 19.45 1.37
CA VAL A 49 -9.14 20.02 2.70
C VAL A 49 -7.96 20.98 2.64
N SER A 50 -8.03 22.04 3.44
CA SER A 50 -6.96 23.01 3.54
C SER A 50 -6.65 23.36 4.98
N GLN A 51 -5.36 23.59 5.27
CA GLN A 51 -4.89 23.98 6.60
C GLN A 51 -4.10 25.29 6.51
N CYS A 52 -4.55 26.30 7.25
CA CYS A 52 -3.80 27.53 7.47
C CYS A 52 -2.57 27.30 8.35
N PHE A 53 -1.45 27.98 8.08
CA PHE A 53 -0.28 27.96 8.96
C PHE A 53 -0.19 29.12 9.96
N HIS A 54 -0.97 30.19 9.77
CA HIS A 54 -1.00 31.34 10.68
C HIS A 54 -2.03 31.12 11.79
N VAL A 55 -1.97 29.96 12.43
CA VAL A 55 -2.91 29.52 13.48
C VAL A 55 -2.19 29.39 14.81
N ARG A 56 -2.94 29.46 15.92
CA ARG A 56 -2.40 29.12 17.24
C ARG A 56 -2.37 27.61 17.41
N GLY A 57 -1.26 27.06 17.89
CA GLY A 57 -1.08 25.63 18.11
C GLY A 57 -0.44 24.90 16.93
N ASN A 58 -0.40 23.57 17.01
CA ASN A 58 0.20 22.71 15.99
C ASN A 58 -0.83 22.45 14.87
N PRO A 59 -0.57 22.85 13.62
CA PRO A 59 -1.52 22.64 12.54
C PRO A 59 -1.61 21.16 12.16
N PHE A 60 -2.80 20.70 11.80
CA PHE A 60 -3.06 19.32 11.37
C PHE A 60 -4.16 19.30 10.31
N VAL A 61 -4.18 18.24 9.51
CA VAL A 61 -5.28 17.95 8.58
C VAL A 61 -6.01 16.70 9.00
N THR A 62 -7.30 16.66 8.71
CA THR A 62 -8.15 15.48 8.92
C THR A 62 -8.78 15.10 7.58
N LEU A 63 -8.54 13.87 7.14
CA LEU A 63 -9.14 13.27 5.95
C LEU A 63 -10.17 12.24 6.41
N TYR A 64 -11.37 12.27 5.83
CA TYR A 64 -12.44 11.36 6.22
C TYR A 64 -13.31 10.96 5.01
N CYS A 65 -13.46 9.65 4.85
CA CYS A 65 -14.29 9.08 3.78
C CYS A 65 -15.54 8.37 4.29
N GLY A 66 -15.72 8.21 5.60
CA GLY A 66 -16.77 7.36 6.15
C GLY A 66 -16.43 5.89 6.00
N SER A 67 -17.30 5.05 6.55
CA SER A 67 -17.13 3.59 6.50
C SER A 67 -17.18 3.05 5.08
N ASN A 68 -16.48 1.95 4.82
CA ASN A 68 -16.41 1.26 3.52
C ASN A 68 -15.77 2.09 2.38
N HIS A 69 -14.98 3.09 2.71
CA HIS A 69 -14.27 3.89 1.72
C HIS A 69 -12.79 4.04 2.09
N MET A 70 -11.95 4.04 1.06
CA MET A 70 -10.51 4.15 1.18
C MET A 70 -10.06 5.53 0.69
N ILE A 71 -9.27 6.23 1.50
CA ILE A 71 -8.66 7.51 1.13
C ILE A 71 -7.60 7.28 0.06
N LYS A 72 -7.80 7.91 -1.10
CA LYS A 72 -6.83 8.04 -2.18
C LYS A 72 -6.41 9.50 -2.30
N ILE A 73 -5.12 9.79 -2.14
CA ILE A 73 -4.62 11.16 -2.24
C ILE A 73 -4.23 11.43 -3.70
N ASN A 74 -4.80 12.48 -4.28
CA ASN A 74 -4.55 12.85 -5.67
C ASN A 74 -3.46 13.90 -5.77
N ARG A 75 -3.51 14.93 -4.92
CA ARG A 75 -2.46 15.94 -4.79
C ARG A 75 -2.42 16.54 -3.40
N ALA A 76 -1.25 16.97 -2.98
CA ALA A 76 -1.05 17.75 -1.77
C ALA A 76 0.05 18.77 -2.03
N PHE A 77 -0.23 20.05 -1.79
CA PHE A 77 0.68 21.13 -2.12
C PHE A 77 0.59 22.29 -1.13
N HIS A 78 1.73 22.90 -0.87
CA HIS A 78 1.79 24.14 -0.11
C HIS A 78 1.59 25.33 -1.05
N GLY A 79 0.86 26.34 -0.61
CA GLY A 79 0.56 27.50 -1.42
C GLY A 79 0.55 28.81 -0.63
N MET A 80 0.65 29.90 -1.37
CA MET A 80 0.60 31.27 -0.88
C MET A 80 -0.13 32.16 -1.88
N HIS A 81 -1.02 32.98 -1.35
CA HIS A 81 -1.64 34.08 -2.07
C HIS A 81 -0.63 35.19 -2.34
N HIS A 82 -0.64 35.74 -3.57
CA HIS A 82 0.14 36.96 -3.87
C HIS A 82 -0.36 38.19 -3.11
N GLN A 83 -1.64 38.19 -2.74
CA GLN A 83 -2.26 39.26 -1.96
C GLN A 83 -2.39 38.83 -0.50
N ASN A 84 -2.35 39.80 0.42
CA ASN A 84 -2.58 39.57 1.85
C ASN A 84 -4.07 39.30 2.12
N ILE A 85 -4.54 38.10 1.79
CA ILE A 85 -5.89 37.63 2.09
C ILE A 85 -5.87 36.63 3.24
N SER A 86 -6.90 36.66 4.08
CA SER A 86 -7.06 35.76 5.24
C SER A 86 -7.68 34.41 4.88
N ARG A 87 -7.53 33.97 3.63
CA ARG A 87 -7.98 32.66 3.15
C ARG A 87 -6.80 31.71 3.07
N CYS A 88 -7.10 30.42 3.08
CA CYS A 88 -6.10 29.36 3.13
C CYS A 88 -6.44 28.21 2.18
N ASN A 89 -7.24 28.48 1.15
CA ASN A 89 -7.60 27.54 0.11
C ASN A 89 -7.03 28.06 -1.21
N PHE A 90 -6.70 27.16 -2.13
CA PHE A 90 -6.13 27.53 -3.42
C PHE A 90 -7.02 28.49 -4.21
N LEU A 91 -6.39 29.51 -4.79
CA LEU A 91 -6.97 30.38 -5.79
C LEU A 91 -6.11 30.37 -7.07
N PRO A 92 -6.74 30.48 -8.25
CA PRO A 92 -6.00 30.63 -9.49
C PRO A 92 -5.02 31.82 -9.41
N GLY A 93 -3.76 31.56 -9.74
CA GLY A 93 -2.68 32.56 -9.65
C GLY A 93 -1.94 32.59 -8.32
N ASP A 94 -2.30 31.74 -7.36
CA ASP A 94 -1.46 31.51 -6.17
C ASP A 94 -0.11 30.93 -6.55
N CYS A 95 0.92 31.32 -5.79
CA CYS A 95 2.22 30.70 -5.89
C CYS A 95 2.23 29.41 -5.06
N MET A 96 2.71 28.32 -5.65
CA MET A 96 2.68 26.97 -5.08
C MET A 96 4.06 26.33 -5.21
N ASP A 97 4.36 25.35 -4.35
CA ASP A 97 5.45 24.43 -4.64
C ASP A 97 5.05 23.52 -5.82
N GLY A 98 5.91 23.42 -6.83
CA GLY A 98 5.75 22.50 -7.94
C GLY A 98 5.59 21.05 -7.48
N ASP A 99 4.74 20.33 -8.21
CA ASP A 99 4.13 19.03 -7.92
C ASP A 99 4.96 18.04 -7.06
N LEU A 100 4.31 17.52 -6.01
CA LEU A 100 4.64 16.29 -5.29
C LEU A 100 6.03 16.18 -4.62
N SER A 101 6.65 17.30 -4.22
CA SER A 101 7.80 17.24 -3.32
C SER A 101 7.40 16.58 -1.97
N PRO A 102 8.16 15.57 -1.48
CA PRO A 102 7.74 14.59 -0.47
C PRO A 102 7.79 15.15 0.96
N TYR A 103 7.34 16.39 1.15
CA TYR A 103 7.34 17.01 2.48
C TYR A 103 6.54 16.17 3.49
N TYR A 104 5.52 15.48 2.98
CA TYR A 104 4.67 14.60 3.75
C TYR A 104 4.62 13.21 3.13
N ASP A 105 5.03 12.22 3.91
CA ASP A 105 4.78 10.81 3.60
C ASP A 105 3.31 10.47 3.87
N TRP A 106 2.49 10.52 2.83
CA TRP A 106 1.07 10.21 2.90
C TRP A 106 0.74 8.71 2.99
N SER A 107 1.74 7.83 3.05
CA SER A 107 1.54 6.38 3.13
C SER A 107 0.54 6.02 4.23
N ASN A 108 0.65 6.57 5.44
CA ASN A 108 -0.28 6.24 6.54
C ASN A 108 -1.74 6.66 6.31
N CYS A 109 -2.01 7.58 5.37
CA CYS A 109 -3.37 7.96 5.01
C CYS A 109 -3.93 7.13 3.85
N LEU A 110 -3.07 6.66 2.93
CA LEU A 110 -3.50 5.88 1.78
C LEU A 110 -4.19 4.59 2.23
N GLY A 111 -5.42 4.39 1.76
CA GLY A 111 -6.25 3.24 2.07
C GLY A 111 -7.03 3.33 3.37
N ALA A 112 -6.75 4.29 4.25
CA ALA A 112 -7.47 4.44 5.52
C ALA A 112 -8.87 5.04 5.29
N GLU A 113 -9.80 4.80 6.21
CA GLU A 113 -11.12 5.47 6.21
C GLU A 113 -11.05 6.89 6.80
N HIS A 114 -10.14 7.07 7.76
CA HIS A 114 -9.89 8.30 8.50
C HIS A 114 -8.38 8.47 8.72
N CYS A 115 -7.86 9.68 8.48
CA CYS A 115 -6.46 10.01 8.72
C CYS A 115 -6.33 11.39 9.36
N VAL A 116 -5.55 11.48 10.44
CA VAL A 116 -5.13 12.74 11.04
C VAL A 116 -3.63 12.88 10.88
N LYS A 117 -3.18 14.01 10.36
CA LYS A 117 -1.75 14.25 10.14
C LYS A 117 -1.34 15.65 10.57
N SER A 118 -0.35 15.73 11.44
CA SER A 118 0.29 17.00 11.78
C SER A 118 1.07 17.54 10.58
N VAL A 119 0.93 18.83 10.35
CA VAL A 119 1.57 19.54 9.24
C VAL A 119 2.28 20.78 9.79
N LYS A 120 3.17 21.32 8.99
CA LYS A 120 4.05 22.45 9.23
C LYS A 120 4.26 23.22 7.92
N GLN A 121 4.54 24.50 8.10
CA GLN A 121 4.82 25.44 7.04
C GLN A 121 6.08 25.04 6.27
N SER A 122 6.12 25.34 4.98
CA SER A 122 7.27 25.12 4.10
C SER A 122 7.70 26.45 3.46
N TRP A 123 8.99 26.59 3.15
CA TRP A 123 9.50 27.73 2.40
C TRP A 123 9.33 27.46 0.90
N LEU A 124 8.48 28.26 0.26
CA LEU A 124 8.22 28.15 -1.17
C LEU A 124 9.33 28.89 -1.93
N ARG A 125 10.26 28.14 -2.54
CA ARG A 125 11.46 28.73 -3.17
C ARG A 125 11.11 29.69 -4.29
N GLU A 126 10.17 29.31 -5.16
CA GLU A 126 9.73 30.11 -6.29
C GLU A 126 9.01 31.39 -5.85
N CYS A 127 8.34 31.33 -4.70
CA CYS A 127 7.59 32.45 -4.14
C CYS A 127 8.44 33.37 -3.25
N GLY A 128 9.66 32.97 -2.89
CA GLY A 128 10.53 33.70 -1.97
C GLY A 128 9.92 33.94 -0.58
N ASN A 129 9.00 33.07 -0.13
CA ASN A 129 8.27 33.25 1.12
C ASN A 129 7.77 31.92 1.70
N TYR A 130 7.35 31.94 2.96
CA TYR A 130 6.71 30.80 3.60
C TYR A 130 5.26 30.62 3.13
N SER A 131 4.87 29.36 2.95
CA SER A 131 3.51 28.99 2.57
C SER A 131 2.46 29.49 3.56
N LYS A 132 1.31 29.92 3.05
CA LYS A 132 0.20 30.37 3.90
C LYS A 132 -0.73 29.23 4.26
N TYR A 133 -0.83 28.24 3.36
CA TYR A 133 -1.67 27.08 3.52
C TYR A 133 -1.05 25.80 2.94
N LEU A 134 -1.58 24.67 3.37
CA LEU A 134 -1.45 23.38 2.70
C LEU A 134 -2.84 22.99 2.19
N GLN A 135 -2.94 22.58 0.92
CA GLN A 135 -4.16 22.02 0.35
C GLN A 135 -3.93 20.56 -0.05
N ILE A 136 -4.93 19.72 0.20
CA ILE A 136 -4.93 18.31 -0.15
C ILE A 136 -6.23 18.02 -0.88
N ASP A 137 -6.09 17.47 -2.08
CA ASP A 137 -7.22 16.94 -2.82
C ASP A 137 -7.13 15.42 -2.82
N TYR A 138 -8.21 14.79 -2.39
CA TYR A 138 -8.31 13.36 -2.19
C TYR A 138 -9.66 12.86 -2.67
N GLN A 139 -9.74 11.55 -2.84
CA GLN A 139 -10.90 10.86 -3.32
C GLN A 139 -11.23 9.72 -2.34
N CYS A 140 -12.52 9.47 -2.17
CA CYS A 140 -13.01 8.31 -1.42
C CYS A 140 -13.33 7.19 -2.42
N VAL A 141 -12.49 6.17 -2.44
CA VAL A 141 -12.68 4.98 -3.27
C VAL A 141 -13.55 4.00 -2.50
N LYS A 142 -14.65 3.52 -3.09
CA LYS A 142 -15.51 2.55 -2.40
C LYS A 142 -14.80 1.21 -2.27
N ASN A 143 -14.96 0.52 -1.15
CA ASN A 143 -14.33 -0.78 -0.96
C ASN A 143 -14.83 -1.84 -1.97
N GLU A 144 -16.01 -1.67 -2.58
CA GLU A 144 -16.52 -2.54 -3.65
C GLU A 144 -15.74 -2.42 -4.97
N GLU A 145 -15.01 -1.32 -5.19
CA GLU A 145 -14.11 -1.12 -6.34
C GLU A 145 -12.72 -1.73 -6.11
N VAL A 146 -12.48 -2.30 -4.92
CA VAL A 146 -11.15 -2.75 -4.47
C VAL A 146 -11.16 -4.25 -4.20
N PHE A 147 -10.49 -5.00 -5.07
CA PHE A 147 -10.32 -6.44 -4.97
C PHE A 147 -9.15 -6.79 -4.05
N ASP A 148 -9.38 -7.65 -3.05
CA ASP A 148 -8.30 -8.33 -2.34
C ASP A 148 -7.75 -9.46 -3.23
N ILE A 149 -6.44 -9.45 -3.49
CA ILE A 149 -5.80 -10.43 -4.37
C ILE A 149 -5.98 -11.89 -3.91
N CYS A 150 -6.17 -12.11 -2.61
CA CYS A 150 -6.36 -13.44 -2.02
C CYS A 150 -7.82 -13.82 -1.81
N GLU A 151 -8.77 -12.90 -2.04
CA GLU A 151 -10.19 -13.22 -2.02
C GLU A 151 -10.64 -13.68 -3.41
N LYS A 152 -11.51 -14.69 -3.45
CA LYS A 152 -12.01 -15.22 -4.72
C LYS A 152 -12.91 -14.20 -5.39
N SER A 153 -12.56 -13.80 -6.60
CA SER A 153 -13.38 -12.95 -7.45
C SER A 153 -13.46 -13.52 -8.87
N ASN A 154 -14.53 -13.19 -9.58
CA ASN A 154 -14.73 -13.52 -10.99
C ASN A 154 -15.79 -12.57 -11.54
N THR A 155 -15.38 -11.32 -11.77
CA THR A 155 -16.30 -10.22 -12.02
C THR A 155 -15.82 -9.39 -13.20
N TYR A 156 -16.77 -8.86 -13.97
CA TYR A 156 -16.52 -7.90 -15.02
C TYR A 156 -16.66 -6.47 -14.48
N VAL A 157 -15.66 -5.63 -14.74
CA VAL A 157 -15.61 -4.20 -14.38
C VAL A 157 -14.93 -3.42 -15.49
N THR A 158 -15.04 -2.09 -15.51
CA THR A 158 -14.30 -1.28 -16.51
C THR A 158 -12.93 -0.79 -16.03
N GLU A 159 -12.75 -0.74 -14.71
CA GLU A 159 -11.55 -0.33 -14.00
C GLU A 159 -11.71 -0.74 -12.53
N GLY A 160 -10.63 -0.68 -11.77
CA GLY A 160 -10.70 -0.98 -10.33
C GLY A 160 -9.34 -0.99 -9.68
N TYR A 161 -9.32 -1.47 -8.44
CA TYR A 161 -8.11 -1.53 -7.64
C TYR A 161 -7.87 -2.94 -7.13
N ILE A 162 -6.61 -3.32 -6.94
CA ILE A 162 -6.20 -4.56 -6.30
C ILE A 162 -5.34 -4.21 -5.09
N LYS A 163 -5.61 -4.85 -3.96
CA LYS A 163 -4.84 -4.69 -2.73
C LYS A 163 -4.33 -6.02 -2.19
N SER A 164 -3.27 -5.95 -1.38
CA SER A 164 -2.88 -7.06 -0.52
C SER A 164 -3.90 -7.27 0.59
N PRO A 165 -3.94 -8.48 1.20
CA PRO A 165 -4.87 -8.73 2.30
C PRO A 165 -4.62 -7.80 3.47
N ASN A 166 -5.72 -7.38 4.11
CA ASN A 166 -5.77 -6.42 5.21
C ASN A 166 -5.28 -4.99 4.89
N TYR A 167 -4.84 -4.66 3.67
CA TYR A 167 -4.39 -3.30 3.35
C TYR A 167 -5.48 -2.27 3.72
N PRO A 168 -5.14 -1.14 4.40
CA PRO A 168 -3.79 -0.60 4.64
C PRO A 168 -3.11 -1.08 5.93
N SER A 169 -3.58 -2.16 6.56
CA SER A 169 -2.92 -2.82 7.68
C SER A 169 -1.89 -3.86 7.21
N PHE A 170 -1.18 -4.47 8.16
CA PHE A 170 -0.16 -5.48 7.88
C PHE A 170 -0.74 -6.70 7.13
N TYR A 171 -0.07 -7.12 6.05
CA TYR A 171 -0.44 -8.29 5.28
C TYR A 171 -0.06 -9.59 6.00
N PRO A 172 -0.76 -10.72 5.77
CA PRO A 172 -0.41 -11.98 6.42
C PRO A 172 0.85 -12.62 5.82
N ILE A 173 1.61 -13.31 6.67
CA ILE A 173 2.69 -14.22 6.25
C ILE A 173 2.12 -15.47 5.56
N HIS A 174 2.94 -16.18 4.79
CA HIS A 174 2.61 -17.43 4.12
C HIS A 174 1.34 -17.29 3.27
N ARG A 175 1.34 -16.31 2.37
CA ARG A 175 0.30 -16.10 1.37
C ARG A 175 0.87 -16.23 -0.02
N ASP A 176 0.09 -16.85 -0.88
CA ASP A 176 0.42 -17.04 -2.28
C ASP A 176 -0.88 -16.92 -3.07
N CYS A 177 -1.04 -15.81 -3.79
CA CYS A 177 -2.30 -15.40 -4.40
C CYS A 177 -2.05 -14.80 -5.77
N GLU A 178 -2.95 -15.05 -6.70
CA GLU A 178 -2.85 -14.55 -8.07
C GLU A 178 -4.12 -13.83 -8.45
N CYS A 179 -3.98 -12.73 -9.19
CA CYS A 179 -5.09 -12.11 -9.90
C CYS A 179 -4.79 -12.02 -11.39
N ASN A 180 -5.66 -12.61 -12.20
CA ASN A 180 -5.63 -12.50 -13.66
C ASN A 180 -6.65 -11.43 -14.08
N ILE A 181 -6.16 -10.43 -14.80
CA ILE A 181 -6.93 -9.31 -15.30
C ILE A 181 -6.86 -9.37 -16.82
N SER A 182 -8.00 -9.53 -17.48
CA SER A 182 -8.06 -9.69 -18.93
C SER A 182 -9.16 -8.84 -19.55
N VAL A 183 -8.84 -8.15 -20.63
CA VAL A 183 -9.78 -7.38 -21.44
C VAL A 183 -10.12 -8.15 -22.72
N SER A 184 -11.39 -8.14 -23.12
CA SER A 184 -11.81 -8.70 -24.41
C SER A 184 -11.70 -7.63 -25.49
N GLY A 185 -10.86 -7.82 -26.51
CA GLY A 185 -10.81 -6.92 -27.66
C GLY A 185 -9.40 -6.46 -28.03
N LYS A 186 -9.28 -5.20 -28.45
CA LYS A 186 -8.02 -4.57 -28.89
C LYS A 186 -7.46 -3.57 -27.87
N SER A 187 -8.11 -3.45 -26.71
CA SER A 187 -7.72 -2.55 -25.64
C SER A 187 -6.47 -3.09 -24.93
N ARG A 188 -5.64 -2.18 -24.43
CA ARG A 188 -4.42 -2.49 -23.69
C ARG A 188 -4.64 -2.28 -22.19
N MET A 189 -3.99 -3.09 -21.36
CA MET A 189 -4.10 -2.95 -19.91
C MET A 189 -3.11 -1.91 -19.38
N LEU A 190 -3.54 -1.09 -18.43
CA LEU A 190 -2.69 -0.16 -17.70
C LEU A 190 -2.73 -0.52 -16.23
N VAL A 191 -1.58 -0.48 -15.56
CA VAL A 191 -1.43 -0.76 -14.14
C VAL A 191 -0.60 0.36 -13.49
N SER A 192 -1.15 0.97 -12.44
CA SER A 192 -0.52 2.07 -11.71
C SER A 192 -0.37 1.72 -10.23
N PHE A 193 0.84 1.89 -9.71
CA PHE A 193 1.09 1.73 -8.27
C PHE A 193 0.67 2.98 -7.53
N TYR A 194 -0.27 2.85 -6.60
CA TYR A 194 -0.56 3.89 -5.63
C TYR A 194 0.32 3.73 -4.39
N ASP A 195 0.57 2.49 -3.98
CA ASP A 195 1.35 2.21 -2.79
C ASP A 195 1.90 0.78 -2.81
N LEU A 196 3.14 0.60 -2.37
CA LEU A 196 3.75 -0.70 -2.14
C LEU A 196 4.79 -0.56 -1.03
N LEU A 197 4.63 -1.36 0.03
CA LEU A 197 5.53 -1.51 1.16
C LEU A 197 5.62 -3.00 1.52
N LEU A 198 6.58 -3.68 0.90
CA LEU A 198 6.82 -5.13 1.03
C LEU A 198 8.25 -5.43 1.50
N GLU A 199 8.43 -6.57 2.18
CA GLU A 199 9.70 -6.95 2.78
C GLU A 199 10.80 -7.19 1.74
N MET A 200 11.93 -6.53 1.95
CA MET A 200 13.18 -6.84 1.25
C MET A 200 14.20 -7.46 2.21
N ASN A 201 14.93 -8.48 1.75
CA ASN A 201 16.10 -9.00 2.44
C ASN A 201 17.36 -8.61 1.65
N GLY A 202 17.95 -7.47 2.00
CA GLY A 202 19.05 -6.87 1.26
C GLY A 202 18.62 -6.46 -0.15
N LYS A 203 19.19 -7.10 -1.18
CA LYS A 203 18.83 -6.86 -2.60
C LYS A 203 17.76 -7.82 -3.13
N LYS A 204 17.27 -8.74 -2.31
CA LYS A 204 16.27 -9.74 -2.70
C LYS A 204 14.91 -9.38 -2.13
N CYS A 205 13.86 -9.64 -2.89
CA CYS A 205 12.51 -9.60 -2.35
C CYS A 205 12.28 -10.85 -1.49
N ALA A 206 11.98 -10.67 -0.20
CA ALA A 206 11.50 -11.76 0.65
C ALA A 206 10.00 -11.96 0.37
N ASP A 207 9.26 -10.85 0.42
CA ASP A 207 7.89 -10.73 -0.05
C ASP A 207 7.85 -9.94 -1.34
N TRP A 208 6.90 -10.26 -2.23
CA TRP A 208 6.87 -9.62 -3.54
C TRP A 208 5.49 -9.60 -4.18
N LEU A 209 5.31 -8.60 -5.03
CA LEU A 209 4.27 -8.54 -6.04
C LEU A 209 4.91 -8.65 -7.42
N MET A 210 4.67 -9.75 -8.11
CA MET A 210 5.11 -9.95 -9.49
C MET A 210 4.00 -9.53 -10.44
N ILE A 211 4.33 -8.66 -11.39
CA ILE A 211 3.47 -8.32 -12.53
C ILE A 211 4.06 -9.02 -13.75
N TYR A 212 3.28 -9.84 -14.43
CA TYR A 212 3.79 -10.63 -15.54
C TYR A 212 2.71 -11.04 -16.54
N ASP A 213 3.17 -11.36 -17.74
CA ASP A 213 2.43 -12.09 -18.76
C ASP A 213 3.31 -13.25 -19.26
N ASP A 214 3.21 -13.66 -20.52
CA ASP A 214 4.04 -14.71 -21.08
C ASP A 214 5.46 -14.20 -21.47
N ASP A 215 5.63 -12.94 -21.85
CA ASP A 215 6.89 -12.36 -22.36
C ASP A 215 7.57 -11.35 -21.42
N TYR A 216 6.91 -10.93 -20.34
CA TYR A 216 7.34 -9.91 -19.39
C TYR A 216 7.17 -10.37 -17.95
N LYS A 217 8.14 -10.00 -17.12
CA LYS A 217 8.11 -10.21 -15.67
C LYS A 217 8.74 -9.02 -14.96
N ASP A 218 8.02 -8.50 -13.98
CA ASP A 218 8.44 -7.38 -13.15
C ASP A 218 8.18 -7.71 -11.68
N LEU A 219 9.26 -7.99 -10.96
CA LEU A 219 9.23 -8.37 -9.54
C LEU A 219 9.35 -7.11 -8.68
N ASN A 220 8.34 -6.82 -7.87
CA ASN A 220 8.28 -5.63 -7.04
C ASN A 220 8.30 -5.96 -5.55
N CYS A 221 9.15 -5.26 -4.80
CA CYS A 221 9.22 -5.26 -3.34
C CYS A 221 9.83 -3.94 -2.87
N GLY A 222 9.92 -3.73 -1.56
CA GLY A 222 10.46 -2.48 -1.01
C GLY A 222 9.41 -1.39 -0.90
N GLU A 223 9.77 -0.17 -1.29
CA GLU A 223 8.90 1.01 -1.27
C GLU A 223 8.66 1.52 -2.70
N ILE A 224 7.39 1.59 -3.11
CA ILE A 224 6.95 2.27 -4.34
C ILE A 224 5.77 3.17 -3.98
N MET A 225 5.95 4.49 -4.12
CA MET A 225 4.91 5.48 -3.82
C MET A 225 4.11 5.86 -5.07
N THR A 226 2.95 6.50 -4.85
CA THR A 226 2.09 7.03 -5.91
C THR A 226 2.89 7.84 -6.92
N GLY A 227 2.74 7.53 -8.21
CA GLY A 227 3.39 8.26 -9.31
C GLY A 227 4.85 7.86 -9.57
N MET A 228 5.47 7.02 -8.72
CA MET A 228 6.84 6.54 -8.95
C MET A 228 6.91 5.45 -10.02
N LYS A 229 5.85 4.68 -10.23
CA LYS A 229 5.82 3.59 -11.21
C LYS A 229 4.44 3.42 -11.85
N ASN A 230 4.41 3.57 -13.17
CA ASN A 230 3.29 3.20 -14.02
C ASN A 230 3.78 2.14 -15.01
N VAL A 231 3.03 1.06 -15.13
CA VAL A 231 3.32 -0.03 -16.07
C VAL A 231 2.22 0.00 -17.13
N SER A 232 2.59 0.39 -18.35
CA SER A 232 1.70 0.26 -19.50
C SER A 232 1.94 -1.09 -20.14
N TRP A 233 0.87 -1.89 -20.23
CA TRP A 233 0.91 -3.24 -20.76
C TRP A 233 0.28 -3.26 -22.15
N GLN A 234 0.95 -3.86 -23.13
CA GLN A 234 0.47 -3.88 -24.51
C GLN A 234 -0.45 -5.07 -24.82
N GLY A 235 -0.43 -6.11 -23.98
CA GLY A 235 -1.25 -7.31 -24.14
C GLY A 235 -2.66 -7.20 -23.56
N PRO A 236 -3.58 -8.08 -23.97
CA PRO A 236 -4.96 -8.10 -23.48
C PRO A 236 -5.11 -8.71 -22.09
N GLN A 237 -4.03 -9.27 -21.52
CA GLN A 237 -4.04 -9.93 -20.22
C GLN A 237 -2.80 -9.56 -19.41
N ILE A 238 -2.98 -9.39 -18.11
CA ILE A 238 -1.89 -9.22 -17.15
C ILE A 238 -2.18 -10.04 -15.89
N ARG A 239 -1.14 -10.64 -15.31
CA ARG A 239 -1.22 -11.39 -14.05
C ARG A 239 -0.44 -10.65 -12.97
N LEU A 240 -1.06 -10.57 -11.79
CA LEU A 240 -0.43 -10.15 -10.55
C LEU A 240 -0.29 -11.37 -9.66
N HIS A 241 0.90 -11.62 -9.13
CA HIS A 241 1.15 -12.71 -8.17
C HIS A 241 1.78 -12.12 -6.91
N PHE A 242 1.05 -12.21 -5.81
CA PHE A 242 1.52 -11.80 -4.50
C PHE A 242 1.98 -13.02 -3.70
N HIS A 243 3.18 -12.91 -3.14
CA HIS A 243 3.78 -13.94 -2.31
C HIS A 243 4.38 -13.34 -1.04
N THR A 244 4.15 -14.00 0.08
CA THR A 244 4.79 -13.70 1.36
C THR A 244 5.44 -14.93 1.96
N ASP A 245 6.63 -14.74 2.51
CA ASP A 245 7.37 -15.82 3.15
C ASP A 245 6.78 -16.15 4.56
N VAL A 246 7.46 -16.99 5.32
CA VAL A 246 7.01 -17.39 6.68
C VAL A 246 7.47 -16.43 7.78
N ASN A 247 8.28 -15.43 7.45
CA ASN A 247 8.83 -14.47 8.40
C ASN A 247 7.84 -13.33 8.61
N ASN A 248 7.70 -12.91 9.87
CA ASN A 248 6.74 -11.87 10.25
C ASN A 248 7.45 -10.53 10.44
N THR A 249 8.04 -10.01 9.36
CA THR A 249 8.63 -8.67 9.38
C THR A 249 7.53 -7.64 9.25
N ARG A 250 7.20 -6.95 10.35
CA ARG A 250 6.12 -5.94 10.33
C ARG A 250 6.60 -4.54 9.94
N ARG A 251 7.88 -4.27 10.14
CA ARG A 251 8.48 -2.96 9.92
C ARG A 251 9.85 -3.10 9.31
N GLN A 252 10.16 -2.21 8.37
CA GLN A 252 11.47 -2.12 7.75
C GLN A 252 11.82 -0.66 7.49
N SER A 253 13.12 -0.36 7.51
CA SER A 253 13.64 0.94 7.11
C SER A 253 13.84 0.98 5.60
N PHE A 254 13.26 1.99 4.95
CA PHE A 254 13.42 2.25 3.51
C PHE A 254 14.26 3.51 3.28
N SER A 255 14.07 4.14 2.11
CA SER A 255 14.72 5.39 1.74
C SER A 255 14.67 6.40 2.88
N TYR A 256 15.77 7.12 3.09
CA TYR A 256 15.93 8.08 4.18
C TYR A 256 15.89 7.48 5.60
N ASN A 257 16.18 6.17 5.75
CA ASN A 257 16.24 5.45 7.04
C ASN A 257 14.97 5.56 7.89
N THR A 258 13.82 5.80 7.26
CA THR A 258 12.57 5.90 7.99
C THR A 258 11.97 4.51 8.16
N GLN A 259 11.69 4.12 9.40
CA GLN A 259 11.03 2.86 9.71
C GLN A 259 9.53 2.95 9.34
N ARG A 260 9.09 2.13 8.40
CA ARG A 260 7.69 2.07 7.92
C ARG A 260 7.02 0.76 8.36
N ASN A 261 5.70 0.78 8.48
CA ASN A 261 4.92 -0.45 8.59
C ASN A 261 4.75 -1.06 7.21
N LEU A 262 5.02 -2.36 7.08
CA LEU A 262 4.82 -3.10 5.84
C LEU A 262 3.33 -3.41 5.66
N LYS A 263 2.61 -2.55 4.96
CA LYS A 263 1.15 -2.68 4.79
C LYS A 263 0.74 -3.31 3.47
N GLY A 264 1.71 -3.70 2.65
CA GLY A 264 1.48 -4.41 1.40
C GLY A 264 1.30 -3.43 0.26
N PHE A 265 0.30 -3.61 -0.59
CA PHE A 265 0.17 -2.80 -1.81
C PHE A 265 -1.27 -2.40 -2.12
N TRP A 266 -1.38 -1.35 -2.92
CA TRP A 266 -2.62 -0.89 -3.54
C TRP A 266 -2.32 -0.40 -4.95
N VAL A 267 -2.91 -1.08 -5.93
CA VAL A 267 -2.63 -0.92 -7.35
C VAL A 267 -3.94 -0.65 -8.07
N TYR A 268 -3.91 0.18 -9.09
CA TYR A 268 -5.06 0.48 -9.94
C TYR A 268 -4.86 -0.11 -11.33
N PHE A 269 -5.96 -0.55 -11.93
CA PHE A 269 -5.96 -1.04 -13.30
C PHE A 269 -7.12 -0.44 -14.10
N ASN A 270 -6.87 -0.25 -15.39
CA ASN A 270 -7.89 0.10 -16.37
C ASN A 270 -7.48 -0.38 -17.76
N ALA A 271 -8.44 -0.40 -18.69
CA ALA A 271 -8.19 -0.65 -20.10
C ALA A 271 -8.17 0.66 -20.91
N GLU A 272 -7.33 0.72 -21.94
CA GLU A 272 -7.30 1.82 -22.91
C GLU A 272 -7.34 1.29 -24.37
N PRO A 273 -8.33 1.66 -25.20
CA PRO A 273 -9.55 2.40 -24.85
C PRO A 273 -10.38 1.73 -23.74
N LYS A 274 -11.28 2.49 -23.11
CA LYS A 274 -12.11 1.96 -22.01
C LYS A 274 -12.96 0.79 -22.51
N ASP A 275 -12.89 -0.32 -21.79
CA ASP A 275 -13.49 -1.60 -22.19
C ASP A 275 -13.79 -2.44 -20.95
N GLU A 276 -14.55 -3.53 -21.13
CA GLU A 276 -14.89 -4.45 -20.05
C GLU A 276 -13.72 -5.39 -19.74
N VAL A 277 -13.37 -5.46 -18.47
CA VAL A 277 -12.24 -6.21 -17.93
C VAL A 277 -12.75 -7.28 -16.99
N LEU A 278 -12.36 -8.52 -17.26
CA LEU A 278 -12.58 -9.66 -16.38
C LEU A 278 -11.48 -9.73 -15.34
N VAL A 279 -11.86 -9.70 -14.06
CA VAL A 279 -10.97 -9.82 -12.91
C VAL A 279 -11.21 -11.14 -12.21
N LYS A 280 -10.16 -11.96 -12.09
CA LYS A 280 -10.16 -13.25 -11.39
C LYS A 280 -9.04 -13.31 -10.38
N CYS A 281 -9.34 -13.03 -9.11
CA CYS A 281 -8.38 -13.13 -8.02
C CYS A 281 -8.64 -14.36 -7.13
N GLY A 282 -7.65 -14.73 -6.33
CA GLY A 282 -7.77 -15.74 -5.28
C GLY A 282 -6.44 -16.37 -4.88
N PRO A 283 -6.45 -17.26 -3.87
CA PRO A 283 -5.25 -17.98 -3.46
C PRO A 283 -4.83 -18.94 -4.57
N THR A 284 -3.52 -19.08 -4.78
CA THR A 284 -3.01 -20.09 -5.70
C THR A 284 -3.26 -21.48 -5.13
N LYS A 285 -3.38 -22.48 -6.01
CA LYS A 285 -3.43 -23.86 -5.54
C LYS A 285 -2.06 -24.19 -4.94
N PRO A 286 -2.00 -24.83 -3.76
CA PRO A 286 -0.72 -25.31 -3.24
C PRO A 286 -0.08 -26.17 -4.33
N LYS A 287 1.13 -25.79 -4.76
CA LYS A 287 1.93 -26.67 -5.61
C LYS A 287 2.01 -27.98 -4.84
N LYS A 288 1.45 -29.07 -5.41
CA LYS A 288 1.70 -30.41 -4.86
C LYS A 288 3.21 -30.49 -4.69
N LEU A 289 3.70 -30.71 -3.47
CA LEU A 289 5.09 -31.10 -3.29
C LEU A 289 5.30 -32.23 -4.30
N GLN A 290 6.14 -32.03 -5.30
CA GLN A 290 6.66 -33.17 -6.04
C GLN A 290 7.30 -34.03 -4.96
N SER A 291 6.69 -35.18 -4.69
CA SER A 291 7.27 -36.17 -3.81
C SER A 291 8.64 -36.46 -4.39
N TYR A 292 9.68 -35.91 -3.76
CA TYR A 292 11.03 -36.34 -4.02
C TYR A 292 11.09 -37.76 -3.49
N THR A 293 10.79 -38.73 -4.35
CA THR A 293 11.16 -40.11 -4.10
C THR A 293 12.69 -40.09 -4.05
N PRO A 294 13.32 -40.36 -2.89
CA PRO A 294 14.77 -40.48 -2.85
C PRO A 294 15.15 -41.52 -3.89
N ASN A 295 16.12 -41.20 -4.76
CA ASN A 295 16.70 -42.21 -5.63
C ASN A 295 17.08 -43.42 -4.77
N PRO A 296 16.70 -44.65 -5.16
CA PRO A 296 17.11 -45.82 -4.41
C PRO A 296 18.63 -45.81 -4.29
N ILE A 297 19.10 -45.83 -3.04
CA ILE A 297 20.53 -45.94 -2.72
C ILE A 297 21.05 -47.13 -3.51
N PRO A 298 22.08 -46.97 -4.37
CA PRO A 298 22.69 -48.09 -5.03
C PRO A 298 23.13 -49.06 -3.94
N LYS A 299 22.62 -50.29 -3.95
CA LYS A 299 23.12 -51.35 -3.08
C LYS A 299 24.57 -51.58 -3.47
N GLY A 300 25.48 -50.86 -2.82
CA GLY A 300 26.91 -51.07 -2.91
C GLY A 300 27.18 -52.48 -2.41
N GLY A 301 27.41 -53.40 -3.34
CA GLY A 301 27.97 -54.69 -3.03
C GLY A 301 29.32 -54.48 -2.39
N VAL A 302 29.49 -54.98 -1.16
CA VAL A 302 30.79 -55.06 -0.52
C VAL A 302 31.59 -56.11 -1.29
N VAL A 303 32.51 -55.67 -2.14
CA VAL A 303 33.51 -56.56 -2.74
C VAL A 303 34.61 -56.74 -1.70
N ILE A 304 34.58 -57.86 -0.98
CA ILE A 304 35.73 -58.30 -0.16
C ILE A 304 36.75 -58.88 -1.13
N ALA A 305 37.70 -58.05 -1.57
CA ALA A 305 38.89 -58.52 -2.29
C ALA A 305 39.85 -59.16 -1.27
N GLY A 306 39.70 -60.46 -1.02
CA GLY A 306 40.66 -61.25 -0.26
C GLY A 306 41.89 -61.55 -1.12
N THR A 307 42.99 -60.82 -0.92
CA THR A 307 44.29 -61.21 -1.46
C THR A 307 44.82 -62.38 -0.62
N ALA A 308 44.84 -63.58 -1.18
CA ALA A 308 45.53 -64.72 -0.60
C ALA A 308 47.04 -64.55 -0.82
N SER A 309 47.74 -63.97 0.15
CA SER A 309 49.19 -64.05 0.24
C SER A 309 49.58 -65.21 1.16
N THR A 310 50.46 -66.05 0.64
CA THR A 310 51.06 -67.21 1.30
C THR A 310 51.90 -66.75 2.50
N LEU A 311 51.52 -67.18 3.70
CA LEU A 311 52.29 -66.96 4.93
C LEU A 311 53.47 -67.94 5.02
N PRO A 312 54.71 -67.47 5.26
CA PRO A 312 55.79 -68.31 5.77
C PRO A 312 55.60 -68.56 7.27
N ARG A 313 56.06 -69.73 7.71
CA ARG A 313 55.92 -70.26 9.08
C ARG A 313 56.56 -69.37 10.15
N GLY A 314 55.79 -69.12 11.21
CA GLY A 314 56.29 -68.83 12.55
C GLY A 314 56.10 -67.40 13.02
N TRP A 315 55.62 -67.30 14.27
CA TRP A 315 55.58 -66.13 15.18
C TRP A 315 54.32 -65.26 15.14
N SER A 316 53.68 -65.21 16.32
CA SER A 316 52.48 -64.46 16.71
C SER A 316 52.79 -62.97 16.87
N PHE A 317 51.91 -62.06 16.45
CA PHE A 317 51.68 -60.78 17.14
C PHE A 317 50.29 -60.17 16.88
N THR A 318 49.75 -59.63 17.96
CA THR A 318 48.56 -58.81 18.24
C THR A 318 48.23 -57.71 17.22
N LEU A 319 46.94 -57.58 16.88
CA LEU A 319 46.38 -56.43 16.15
C LEU A 319 45.84 -55.40 17.16
N LEU A 320 46.49 -54.24 17.23
CA LEU A 320 46.07 -53.11 18.04
C LEU A 320 45.04 -52.27 17.25
N LEU A 321 43.84 -52.10 17.80
CA LEU A 321 42.86 -51.13 17.35
C LEU A 321 43.37 -49.71 17.69
N MET A 322 43.40 -48.80 16.71
CA MET A 322 43.25 -47.38 17.01
C MET A 322 42.25 -46.75 16.03
N MET A 323 41.13 -46.32 16.61
CA MET A 323 40.21 -45.36 16.02
C MET A 323 40.88 -43.99 15.96
N THR A 324 40.70 -43.28 14.87
CA THR A 324 40.72 -41.81 14.89
C THR A 324 39.52 -41.30 14.11
N VAL A 325 38.62 -40.67 14.85
CA VAL A 325 37.54 -39.81 14.38
C VAL A 325 38.17 -38.48 13.99
N LEU A 326 37.83 -37.95 12.81
CA LEU A 326 37.94 -36.52 12.51
C LEU A 326 36.60 -36.05 11.94
N TYR A 327 36.19 -34.90 12.46
CA TYR A 327 34.86 -34.26 12.40
C TYR A 327 34.30 -34.02 11.00
#